data_AF-A0A356K3T6-F1
#
_entry.id   AF-A0A356K3T6-F1
#
_cell.length_a   1.000
_cell.length_b   1.000
_cell.length_c   1.000
_cell.angle_alpha   90.00
_cell.angle_beta   90.00
_cell.angle_gamma   90.00
#
_symmetry.space_group_name_H-M   'P 1'
#
loop_
_entity.id
_entity.type
_entity.pdbx_description
1 polymer ?
#
loop_
_entity_poly.entity_id
_entity_poly.type
_entity_poly.pdbx_seq_one_letter_code
_entity_poly.pdbx_strand_id
1 'polypeptide(L)'
;MFSNNIKNYILNNINERDFFDNKFLNLFRLELYKDEPDIKYSFGSIYSGDKYTYSWYDDKQIYISRKTINKYIKDYKIKYPKGIIDSYFFRNMCLLECLIHEIIHAYQFMWCFTSEGLICDVLKDGDKVFEEIVKLPLINNLLTKLFYETYHDIFPFEIHADNYASLFLLDVYDSAQNKSEFPFFKLSKAKSILGQYTYKNGVLVSPLYKFYKKAHITSKFKEYNFDTLPNIDRLMIGELSDISKINEEINKLMSTVNHDYSRLIKIRT
;
A
#
# COMPACT_ATOMS: atom_id res chain seq x y z
N MET A 1 9.62 3.35 -8.96
CA MET A 1 9.08 1.98 -9.06
C MET A 1 8.15 1.83 -10.26
N PHE A 2 7.13 2.69 -10.43
CA PHE A 2 6.35 2.72 -11.67
C PHE A 2 6.76 3.94 -12.52
N SER A 3 6.98 3.76 -13.82
CA SER A 3 7.25 4.89 -14.71
C SER A 3 5.99 5.57 -15.25
N ASN A 4 6.23 6.69 -15.94
CA ASN A 4 5.22 7.38 -16.71
C ASN A 4 4.59 6.50 -17.81
N ASN A 5 5.29 5.49 -18.34
CA ASN A 5 4.72 4.60 -19.35
C ASN A 5 3.57 3.76 -18.77
N ILE A 6 3.76 3.22 -17.56
CA ILE A 6 2.74 2.47 -16.84
C ILE A 6 1.55 3.35 -16.50
N LYS A 7 1.83 4.56 -15.99
CA LYS A 7 0.80 5.57 -15.72
C LYS A 7 -0.01 5.91 -16.98
N ASN A 8 0.65 6.17 -18.10
CA ASN A 8 0.00 6.50 -19.36
C ASN A 8 -0.85 5.33 -19.87
N TYR A 9 -0.34 4.09 -19.77
CA TYR A 9 -1.11 2.90 -20.14
C TYR A 9 -2.40 2.79 -19.31
N ILE A 10 -2.33 3.02 -17.99
CA ILE A 10 -3.51 3.07 -17.13
C ILE A 10 -4.47 4.18 -17.59
N LEU A 11 -3.99 5.42 -17.72
CA LEU A 11 -4.83 6.57 -18.07
C LEU A 11 -5.55 6.39 -19.42
N ASN A 12 -4.89 5.79 -20.40
CA ASN A 12 -5.47 5.52 -21.72
C ASN A 12 -6.58 4.45 -21.71
N ASN A 13 -6.68 3.63 -20.66
CA ASN A 13 -7.66 2.54 -20.58
C ASN A 13 -8.70 2.73 -19.46
N ILE A 14 -8.44 3.59 -18.47
CA ILE A 14 -9.18 3.63 -17.19
C ILE A 14 -10.67 3.94 -17.31
N ASN A 15 -11.09 4.60 -18.40
CA ASN A 15 -12.48 4.99 -18.62
C ASN A 15 -13.25 4.05 -19.55
N GLU A 16 -12.54 3.22 -20.33
CA GLU A 16 -13.14 2.51 -21.48
C GLU A 16 -13.11 1.00 -21.32
N ARG A 17 -12.31 0.48 -20.39
CA ARG A 17 -12.07 -0.95 -20.24
C ARG A 17 -12.21 -1.39 -18.79
N ASP A 18 -12.85 -2.53 -18.57
CA ASP A 18 -12.82 -3.19 -17.26
C ASP A 18 -11.42 -3.75 -16.98
N PHE A 19 -10.75 -3.26 -15.93
CA PHE A 19 -9.42 -3.74 -15.57
C PHE A 19 -9.44 -5.16 -14.98
N PHE A 20 -10.60 -5.69 -14.62
CA PHE A 20 -10.73 -7.08 -14.15
C PHE A 20 -10.62 -8.10 -15.31
N ASP A 21 -10.63 -7.63 -16.56
CA ASP A 21 -10.40 -8.43 -17.77
C ASP A 21 -8.99 -9.04 -17.79
N ASN A 22 -8.90 -10.37 -17.93
CA ASN A 22 -7.62 -11.09 -18.00
C ASN A 22 -6.73 -10.60 -19.15
N LYS A 23 -7.33 -10.17 -20.28
CA LYS A 23 -6.55 -9.59 -21.38
C LYS A 23 -5.94 -8.24 -20.97
N PHE A 24 -6.62 -7.42 -20.17
CA PHE A 24 -6.06 -6.17 -19.68
C PHE A 24 -4.89 -6.45 -18.74
N LEU A 25 -5.10 -7.32 -17.75
CA LEU A 25 -4.09 -7.67 -16.75
C LEU A 25 -2.84 -8.26 -17.39
N ASN A 26 -2.98 -9.15 -18.37
CA ASN A 26 -1.84 -9.69 -19.08
C ASN A 26 -1.06 -8.61 -19.86
N LEU A 27 -1.75 -7.70 -20.55
CA LEU A 27 -1.09 -6.61 -21.26
C LEU A 27 -0.42 -5.62 -20.29
N PHE A 28 -1.08 -5.29 -19.18
CA PHE A 28 -0.52 -4.45 -18.13
C PHE A 28 0.79 -5.04 -17.57
N ARG A 29 0.82 -6.34 -17.31
CA ARG A 29 2.05 -7.06 -16.93
C ARG A 29 3.14 -6.95 -17.99
N LEU A 30 2.81 -7.09 -19.26
CA LEU A 30 3.79 -6.95 -20.34
C LEU A 30 4.33 -5.52 -20.43
N GLU A 31 3.51 -4.50 -20.16
CA GLU A 31 4.01 -3.12 -20.05
C GLU A 31 4.97 -2.95 -18.86
N LEU A 32 4.69 -3.55 -17.71
CA LEU A 32 5.62 -3.56 -16.57
C LEU A 32 6.98 -4.14 -16.94
N TYR A 33 7.02 -5.23 -17.70
CA TYR A 33 8.28 -5.84 -18.13
C TYR A 33 9.08 -5.03 -19.14
N LYS A 34 8.41 -4.17 -19.92
CA LYS A 34 9.13 -3.25 -20.82
C LYS A 34 9.83 -2.16 -20.03
N ASP A 35 9.22 -1.74 -18.93
CA ASP A 35 9.70 -0.66 -18.08
C ASP A 35 10.79 -1.12 -17.12
N GLU A 36 10.57 -2.23 -16.44
CA GLU A 36 11.51 -2.88 -15.54
C GLU A 36 11.68 -4.35 -15.95
N PRO A 37 12.62 -4.66 -16.86
CA PRO A 37 12.81 -6.03 -17.37
C PRO A 37 13.08 -7.07 -16.29
N ASP A 38 13.65 -6.68 -15.16
CA ASP A 38 14.04 -7.60 -14.10
C ASP A 38 12.85 -8.01 -13.21
N ILE A 39 11.75 -7.26 -13.20
CA ILE A 39 10.55 -7.63 -12.42
C ILE A 39 9.96 -8.98 -12.88
N LYS A 40 10.23 -9.43 -14.11
CA LYS A 40 9.82 -10.76 -14.58
C LYS A 40 10.38 -11.90 -13.71
N TYR A 41 11.48 -11.67 -13.00
CA TYR A 41 12.09 -12.65 -12.10
C TYR A 41 11.42 -12.72 -10.74
N SER A 42 10.67 -11.68 -10.33
CA SER A 42 9.88 -11.63 -9.10
C SER A 42 8.38 -11.74 -9.33
N PHE A 43 7.88 -11.57 -10.55
CA PHE A 43 6.46 -11.61 -10.86
C PHE A 43 6.21 -12.13 -12.27
N GLY A 44 5.48 -13.26 -12.38
CA GLY A 44 5.25 -14.01 -13.60
C GLY A 44 3.85 -13.86 -14.20
N SER A 45 2.80 -13.83 -13.38
CA SER A 45 1.40 -13.87 -13.86
C SER A 45 0.44 -13.13 -12.93
N ILE A 46 -0.62 -12.55 -13.51
CA ILE A 46 -1.80 -12.05 -12.78
C ILE A 46 -2.98 -12.94 -13.15
N TYR A 47 -3.70 -13.41 -12.13
CA TYR A 47 -4.95 -14.14 -12.28
C TYR A 47 -6.07 -13.37 -11.61
N SER A 48 -7.19 -13.16 -12.31
CA SER A 48 -8.41 -12.63 -11.71
C SER A 48 -9.53 -13.66 -11.73
N GLY A 49 -10.40 -13.63 -10.72
CA GLY A 49 -11.59 -14.50 -10.72
C GLY A 49 -12.34 -14.56 -9.40
N ASP A 50 -13.40 -15.38 -9.40
CA ASP A 50 -14.34 -15.51 -8.27
C ASP A 50 -13.97 -16.64 -7.31
N LYS A 51 -13.03 -17.51 -7.71
CA LYS A 51 -12.55 -18.65 -6.91
C LYS A 51 -11.70 -18.23 -5.69
N TYR A 52 -11.27 -16.97 -5.66
CA TYR A 52 -10.39 -16.42 -4.64
C TYR A 52 -11.19 -15.67 -3.58
N THR A 53 -10.86 -15.85 -2.30
CA THR A 53 -11.51 -15.11 -1.20
C THR A 53 -10.90 -13.74 -0.99
N TYR A 54 -9.57 -13.66 -1.09
CA TYR A 54 -8.79 -12.44 -0.94
C TYR A 54 -7.98 -12.20 -2.21
N SER A 55 -7.40 -11.01 -2.33
CA SER A 55 -6.32 -10.80 -3.30
C SER A 55 -4.99 -10.91 -2.57
N TRP A 56 -3.96 -11.43 -3.23
CA TRP A 56 -2.64 -11.60 -2.63
C TRP A 56 -1.57 -11.86 -3.69
N TYR A 57 -0.32 -11.57 -3.34
CA TYR A 57 0.89 -12.00 -4.01
C TYR A 57 1.45 -13.26 -3.33
N ASP A 58 1.69 -14.31 -4.10
CA ASP A 58 2.32 -15.56 -3.63
C ASP A 58 3.10 -16.24 -4.75
N ASP A 59 4.29 -16.73 -4.43
CA ASP A 59 5.21 -17.42 -5.35
C ASP A 59 5.26 -16.81 -6.76
N LYS A 60 5.57 -15.51 -6.82
CA LYS A 60 5.69 -14.72 -8.06
C LYS A 60 4.39 -14.59 -8.85
N GLN A 61 3.25 -14.85 -8.24
CA GLN A 61 1.93 -14.77 -8.87
C GLN A 61 1.06 -13.80 -8.09
N ILE A 62 0.25 -13.03 -8.82
CA ILE A 62 -0.71 -12.10 -8.23
C ILE A 62 -2.12 -12.64 -8.48
N TYR A 63 -2.90 -12.74 -7.42
CA TYR A 63 -4.28 -13.20 -7.45
C TYR A 63 -5.19 -12.02 -7.10
N ILE A 64 -6.11 -11.67 -7.99
CA ILE A 64 -7.08 -10.58 -7.79
C ILE A 64 -8.47 -11.19 -7.63
N SER A 65 -9.03 -11.08 -6.43
CA SER A 65 -10.38 -11.58 -6.13
C SER A 65 -11.46 -10.56 -6.46
N ARG A 66 -12.47 -10.98 -7.21
CA ARG A 66 -13.67 -10.16 -7.44
C ARG A 66 -14.39 -9.82 -6.13
N LYS A 67 -14.35 -10.73 -5.14
CA LYS A 67 -14.96 -10.51 -3.82
C LYS A 67 -14.27 -9.36 -3.08
N THR A 68 -12.94 -9.31 -3.11
CA THR A 68 -12.15 -8.19 -2.55
C THR A 68 -12.52 -6.87 -3.22
N ILE A 69 -12.52 -6.83 -4.56
CA ILE A 69 -12.82 -5.59 -5.29
C ILE A 69 -14.25 -5.11 -5.04
N ASN A 70 -15.22 -6.02 -5.05
CA ASN A 70 -16.62 -5.70 -4.74
C ASN A 70 -16.79 -5.21 -3.30
N LYS A 71 -16.02 -5.76 -2.35
CA LYS A 71 -15.99 -5.26 -0.97
C LYS A 71 -15.48 -3.83 -0.91
N TYR A 72 -14.36 -3.51 -1.55
CA TYR A 72 -13.86 -2.12 -1.61
C TYR A 72 -14.87 -1.16 -2.23
N ILE A 73 -15.47 -1.52 -3.36
CA ILE A 73 -16.52 -0.72 -4.00
C ILE A 73 -17.67 -0.45 -3.02
N LYS A 74 -18.14 -1.49 -2.32
CA LYS A 74 -19.21 -1.39 -1.33
C LYS A 74 -18.81 -0.49 -0.16
N ASP A 75 -17.62 -0.69 0.40
CA ASP A 75 -17.12 0.07 1.54
C ASP A 75 -16.98 1.56 1.19
N TYR A 76 -16.51 1.88 -0.02
CA TYR A 76 -16.46 3.25 -0.53
C TYR A 76 -17.85 3.87 -0.65
N LYS A 77 -18.81 3.16 -1.26
CA LYS A 77 -20.21 3.62 -1.38
C LYS A 77 -20.89 3.81 -0.02
N ILE A 78 -20.57 2.98 0.98
CA ILE A 78 -21.10 3.13 2.36
C ILE A 78 -20.49 4.36 3.04
N LYS A 79 -19.17 4.54 2.92
CA LYS A 79 -18.44 5.63 3.60
C LYS A 79 -18.69 6.99 2.96
N TYR A 80 -18.96 7.02 1.65
CA TYR A 80 -19.17 8.23 0.86
C TYR A 80 -20.42 8.10 -0.03
N PRO A 81 -21.64 8.06 0.58
CA PRO A 81 -22.87 7.69 -0.13
C PRO A 81 -23.38 8.74 -1.12
N LYS A 82 -22.90 9.99 -1.02
CA LYS A 82 -23.27 11.10 -1.91
C LYS A 82 -22.04 11.54 -2.69
N GLY A 83 -21.92 11.12 -3.95
CA GLY A 83 -20.90 11.64 -4.87
C GLY A 83 -20.08 10.61 -5.63
N ILE A 84 -20.19 9.31 -5.33
CA ILE A 84 -19.55 8.27 -6.15
C ILE A 84 -20.47 7.93 -7.33
N ILE A 85 -19.91 7.98 -8.54
CA ILE A 85 -20.55 7.49 -9.76
C ILE A 85 -20.01 6.08 -10.03
N ASP A 86 -20.90 5.11 -10.25
CA ASP A 86 -20.49 3.73 -10.52
C ASP A 86 -20.05 3.55 -11.97
N SER A 87 -18.85 4.03 -12.28
CA SER A 87 -18.24 4.05 -13.62
C SER A 87 -17.06 3.08 -13.76
N TYR A 88 -16.55 2.93 -14.99
CA TYR A 88 -15.27 2.25 -15.20
C TYR A 88 -14.15 2.91 -14.41
N PHE A 89 -14.06 4.25 -14.40
CA PHE A 89 -13.04 4.96 -13.65
C PHE A 89 -13.04 4.58 -12.17
N PHE A 90 -14.19 4.70 -11.50
CA PHE A 90 -14.29 4.39 -10.07
C PHE A 90 -13.96 2.92 -9.77
N ARG A 91 -14.50 1.98 -10.55
CA ARG A 91 -14.25 0.54 -10.37
C ARG A 91 -12.79 0.19 -10.63
N ASN A 92 -12.19 0.75 -11.67
CA ASN A 92 -10.79 0.52 -12.02
C ASN A 92 -9.85 1.13 -10.98
N MET A 93 -10.16 2.30 -10.42
CA MET A 93 -9.39 2.84 -9.28
C MET A 93 -9.43 1.90 -8.07
N CYS A 94 -10.60 1.31 -7.74
CA CYS A 94 -10.70 0.33 -6.66
C CYS A 94 -9.90 -0.95 -6.94
N LEU A 95 -9.87 -1.40 -8.20
CA LEU A 95 -9.06 -2.54 -8.63
C LEU A 95 -7.57 -2.23 -8.54
N LEU A 96 -7.16 -1.05 -9.01
CA LEU A 96 -5.78 -0.61 -8.99
C LEU A 96 -5.23 -0.48 -7.57
N GLU A 97 -6.04 -0.10 -6.57
CA GLU A 97 -5.63 -0.13 -5.16
C GLU A 97 -5.07 -1.49 -4.75
N CYS A 98 -5.76 -2.56 -5.15
CA CYS A 98 -5.32 -3.91 -4.87
C CYS A 98 -4.17 -4.34 -5.79
N LEU A 99 -4.33 -4.17 -7.11
CA LEU A 99 -3.33 -4.65 -8.07
C LEU A 99 -1.96 -4.01 -7.86
N ILE A 100 -1.91 -2.69 -7.63
CA ILE A 100 -0.66 -1.98 -7.43
C ILE A 100 -0.01 -2.41 -6.12
N HIS A 101 -0.77 -2.54 -5.03
CA HIS A 101 -0.28 -3.05 -3.75
C HIS A 101 0.43 -4.41 -3.93
N GLU A 102 -0.22 -5.38 -4.58
CA GLU A 102 0.39 -6.71 -4.80
C GLU A 102 1.63 -6.66 -5.69
N ILE A 103 1.67 -5.75 -6.67
CA ILE A 103 2.87 -5.55 -7.49
C ILE A 103 4.01 -4.94 -6.67
N ILE A 104 3.71 -4.09 -5.68
CA ILE A 104 4.74 -3.55 -4.78
C ILE A 104 5.43 -4.69 -4.04
N HIS A 105 4.70 -5.72 -3.59
CA HIS A 105 5.32 -6.90 -2.98
C HIS A 105 6.29 -7.62 -3.93
N ALA A 106 5.96 -7.72 -5.22
CA ALA A 106 6.89 -8.27 -6.21
C ALA A 106 8.15 -7.41 -6.38
N TYR A 107 8.03 -6.08 -6.34
CA TYR A 107 9.18 -5.18 -6.35
C TYR A 107 10.01 -5.28 -5.06
N GLN A 108 9.36 -5.34 -3.89
CA GLN A 108 10.02 -5.49 -2.59
C GLN A 108 10.83 -6.78 -2.54
N PHE A 109 10.27 -7.88 -3.03
CA PHE A 109 10.98 -9.13 -3.19
C PHE A 109 12.25 -8.90 -4.01
N MET A 110 12.14 -8.38 -5.23
CA MET A 110 13.29 -8.09 -6.10
C MET A 110 14.34 -7.20 -5.41
N TRP A 111 13.92 -6.06 -4.84
CA TRP A 111 14.79 -5.09 -4.18
C TRP A 111 15.53 -5.68 -2.98
N CYS A 112 14.85 -6.47 -2.15
CA CYS A 112 15.50 -7.06 -0.98
C CYS A 112 16.58 -8.08 -1.37
N PHE A 113 16.51 -8.69 -2.56
CA PHE A 113 17.56 -9.56 -3.08
C PHE A 113 18.68 -8.83 -3.82
N THR A 114 18.41 -7.67 -4.44
CA THR A 114 19.36 -7.02 -5.35
C THR A 114 19.98 -5.74 -4.79
N SER A 115 19.44 -5.21 -3.68
CA SER A 115 19.81 -3.91 -3.14
C SER A 115 20.11 -3.95 -1.65
N GLU A 116 20.95 -3.01 -1.22
CA GLU A 116 21.25 -2.70 0.17
C GLU A 116 20.75 -1.29 0.51
N GLY A 117 20.42 -1.07 1.78
CA GLY A 117 20.01 0.24 2.27
C GLY A 117 18.89 0.18 3.29
N LEU A 118 18.67 1.31 3.97
CA LEU A 118 17.82 1.37 5.15
C LEU A 118 16.39 0.88 4.92
N ILE A 119 15.77 1.23 3.78
CA ILE A 119 14.41 0.74 3.47
C ILE A 119 14.43 -0.79 3.31
N CYS A 120 15.42 -1.35 2.61
CA CYS A 120 15.53 -2.79 2.44
C CYS A 120 15.76 -3.51 3.77
N ASP A 121 16.57 -2.94 4.67
CA ASP A 121 16.81 -3.52 6.00
C ASP A 121 15.55 -3.54 6.85
N VAL A 122 14.76 -2.46 6.80
CA VAL A 122 13.46 -2.36 7.47
C VAL A 122 12.46 -3.38 6.92
N LEU A 123 12.40 -3.57 5.60
CA LEU A 123 11.54 -4.57 4.96
C LEU A 123 11.95 -5.99 5.37
N LYS A 124 13.26 -6.30 5.33
CA LYS A 124 13.83 -7.59 5.77
C LYS A 124 13.55 -7.89 7.24
N ASP A 125 13.42 -6.88 8.09
CA ASP A 125 13.01 -7.08 9.49
C ASP A 125 11.56 -7.54 9.60
N GLY A 126 10.68 -6.98 8.77
CA GLY A 126 9.31 -7.48 8.59
C GLY A 126 9.29 -8.96 8.21
N ASP A 127 10.02 -9.31 7.16
CA ASP A 127 10.08 -10.67 6.62
C ASP A 127 10.67 -11.66 7.64
N LYS A 128 11.76 -11.30 8.33
CA LYS A 128 12.36 -12.16 9.35
C LYS A 128 11.41 -12.45 10.50
N VAL A 129 10.73 -11.42 11.00
CA VAL A 129 9.71 -11.59 12.05
C VAL A 129 8.60 -12.50 11.54
N PHE A 130 8.13 -12.32 10.31
CA PHE A 130 7.13 -13.20 9.71
C PHE A 130 7.63 -14.66 9.58
N GLU A 131 8.84 -14.88 9.07
CA GLU A 131 9.43 -16.21 8.92
C GLU A 131 9.65 -16.93 10.26
N GLU A 132 10.19 -16.22 11.26
CA GLU A 132 10.38 -16.76 12.61
C GLU A 132 9.05 -17.16 13.24
N ILE A 133 8.02 -16.36 12.99
CA ILE A 133 6.64 -16.63 13.41
C ILE A 133 6.10 -17.89 12.70
N VAL A 134 6.35 -18.07 11.39
CA VAL A 134 5.86 -19.21 10.58
C VAL A 134 6.59 -20.54 10.89
N LYS A 135 7.83 -20.51 11.37
CA LYS A 135 8.64 -21.71 11.67
C LYS A 135 8.26 -22.41 12.99
N LEU A 136 7.26 -21.92 13.73
CA LEU A 136 6.88 -22.46 15.04
C LEU A 136 5.91 -23.67 14.93
N PRO A 137 5.86 -24.58 15.94
CA PRO A 137 5.00 -25.78 15.92
C PRO A 137 3.49 -25.46 15.78
N LEU A 138 2.67 -26.45 15.40
CA LEU A 138 1.22 -26.34 15.12
C LEU A 138 0.37 -25.46 16.07
N ILE A 139 0.59 -25.47 17.39
CA ILE A 139 -0.13 -24.61 18.36
C ILE A 139 0.29 -23.14 18.21
N ASN A 140 1.56 -22.92 17.91
CA ASN A 140 2.09 -21.60 17.61
C ASN A 140 1.63 -21.14 16.22
N ASN A 141 1.45 -22.01 15.21
CA ASN A 141 0.90 -21.60 13.90
C ASN A 141 -0.45 -20.85 14.00
N LEU A 142 -1.31 -21.20 14.97
CA LEU A 142 -2.54 -20.46 15.22
C LEU A 142 -2.26 -19.08 15.84
N LEU A 143 -1.43 -19.00 16.88
CA LEU A 143 -1.03 -17.73 17.53
C LEU A 143 -0.24 -16.81 16.58
N THR A 144 0.54 -17.41 15.70
CA THR A 144 1.31 -16.84 14.59
C THR A 144 0.39 -16.20 13.57
N LYS A 145 -0.58 -16.99 13.07
CA LYS A 145 -1.60 -16.49 12.14
C LYS A 145 -2.39 -15.37 12.80
N LEU A 146 -2.74 -15.51 14.07
CA LEU A 146 -3.40 -14.46 14.85
C LEU A 146 -2.52 -13.21 14.99
N PHE A 147 -1.21 -13.33 15.20
CA PHE A 147 -0.32 -12.17 15.28
C PHE A 147 -0.30 -11.42 13.94
N TYR A 148 -0.07 -12.13 12.84
CA TYR A 148 -0.10 -11.54 11.52
C TYR A 148 -1.48 -10.92 11.23
N GLU A 149 -2.58 -11.66 11.38
CA GLU A 149 -3.93 -11.13 11.15
C GLU A 149 -4.28 -9.93 12.06
N THR A 150 -3.72 -9.86 13.27
CA THR A 150 -3.96 -8.75 14.21
C THR A 150 -3.12 -7.52 13.89
N TYR A 151 -1.91 -7.70 13.37
CA TYR A 151 -0.91 -6.64 13.19
C TYR A 151 -0.46 -6.47 11.73
N HIS A 152 -1.15 -7.08 10.77
CA HIS A 152 -0.84 -7.08 9.34
C HIS A 152 -0.57 -5.66 8.84
N ASP A 153 -1.49 -4.73 9.09
CA ASP A 153 -1.40 -3.32 8.67
C ASP A 153 -0.19 -2.55 9.23
N ILE A 154 0.59 -3.11 10.16
CA ILE A 154 1.81 -2.48 10.68
C ILE A 154 3.09 -3.22 10.28
N PHE A 155 3.03 -4.33 9.55
CA PHE A 155 4.24 -4.94 9.02
C PHE A 155 4.93 -3.98 8.04
N PRO A 156 6.27 -3.84 8.08
CA PRO A 156 6.96 -2.86 7.24
C PRO A 156 6.69 -3.02 5.74
N PHE A 157 6.61 -4.25 5.24
CA PHE A 157 6.29 -4.52 3.85
C PHE A 157 4.85 -4.15 3.48
N GLU A 158 3.89 -4.33 4.37
CA GLU A 158 2.49 -3.91 4.19
C GLU A 158 2.35 -2.39 4.21
N ILE A 159 2.93 -1.73 5.21
CA ILE A 159 2.94 -0.26 5.32
C ILE A 159 3.53 0.36 4.03
N HIS A 160 4.68 -0.16 3.59
CA HIS A 160 5.34 0.31 2.39
C HIS A 160 4.46 0.06 1.15
N ALA A 161 3.89 -1.14 0.99
CA ALA A 161 3.02 -1.45 -0.14
C ALA A 161 1.78 -0.55 -0.20
N ASP A 162 1.07 -0.37 0.92
CA ASP A 162 -0.10 0.50 1.00
C ASP A 162 0.21 1.96 0.69
N ASN A 163 1.29 2.48 1.27
CA ASN A 163 1.62 3.89 1.15
C ASN A 163 2.18 4.23 -0.24
N TYR A 164 3.08 3.41 -0.79
CA TYR A 164 3.58 3.62 -2.16
C TYR A 164 2.49 3.36 -3.22
N ALA A 165 1.57 2.42 -3.00
CA ALA A 165 0.43 2.25 -3.88
C ALA A 165 -0.45 3.51 -3.84
N SER A 166 -0.72 4.05 -2.65
CA SER A 166 -1.45 5.30 -2.49
C SER A 166 -0.76 6.47 -3.20
N LEU A 167 0.56 6.59 -3.10
CA LEU A 167 1.35 7.62 -3.79
C LEU A 167 1.18 7.54 -5.32
N PHE A 168 1.38 6.36 -5.89
CA PHE A 168 1.23 6.16 -7.34
C PHE A 168 -0.21 6.43 -7.81
N LEU A 169 -1.21 5.99 -7.05
CA LEU A 169 -2.61 6.17 -7.44
C LEU A 169 -3.10 7.61 -7.28
N LEU A 170 -2.54 8.39 -6.35
CA LEU A 170 -2.79 9.83 -6.28
C LEU A 170 -2.31 10.52 -7.56
N ASP A 171 -1.14 10.14 -8.07
CA ASP A 171 -0.59 10.69 -9.31
C ASP A 171 -1.41 10.29 -10.56
N VAL A 172 -1.87 9.03 -10.62
CA VAL A 172 -2.84 8.57 -11.63
C VAL A 172 -4.13 9.37 -11.54
N TYR A 173 -4.69 9.50 -10.33
CA TYR A 173 -5.95 10.22 -10.11
C TYR A 173 -5.84 11.68 -10.53
N ASP A 174 -4.76 12.37 -10.16
CA ASP A 174 -4.56 13.78 -10.50
C ASP A 174 -4.49 14.04 -12.01
N SER A 175 -3.97 13.06 -12.74
CA SER A 175 -3.83 13.11 -14.20
C SER A 175 -5.09 12.64 -14.94
N ALA A 176 -6.07 12.07 -14.23
CA ALA A 176 -7.31 11.58 -14.83
C ALA A 176 -8.32 12.71 -15.11
N GLN A 177 -9.12 12.53 -16.17
CA GLN A 177 -10.15 13.50 -16.56
C GLN A 177 -11.42 13.40 -15.68
N ASN A 178 -11.79 12.21 -15.23
CA ASN A 178 -13.09 11.92 -14.61
C ASN A 178 -13.05 11.91 -13.07
N LYS A 179 -12.19 12.74 -12.46
CA LYS A 179 -12.03 12.85 -10.99
C LYS A 179 -13.35 13.08 -10.24
N SER A 180 -14.31 13.76 -10.86
CA SER A 180 -15.64 14.02 -10.28
C SER A 180 -16.45 12.75 -10.01
N GLU A 181 -16.12 11.62 -10.63
CA GLU A 181 -16.78 10.33 -10.40
C GLU A 181 -16.32 9.65 -9.11
N PHE A 182 -15.15 10.04 -8.59
CA PHE A 182 -14.62 9.56 -7.31
C PHE A 182 -14.02 10.69 -6.45
N PRO A 183 -14.83 11.70 -6.06
CA PRO A 183 -14.34 12.97 -5.52
C PRO A 183 -13.63 12.85 -4.16
N PHE A 184 -13.87 11.77 -3.41
CA PHE A 184 -13.28 11.54 -2.09
C PHE A 184 -12.01 10.69 -2.10
N PHE A 185 -11.49 10.33 -3.28
CA PHE A 185 -10.33 9.44 -3.41
C PHE A 185 -9.10 9.97 -2.65
N LYS A 186 -8.72 11.24 -2.88
CA LYS A 186 -7.59 11.87 -2.16
C LYS A 186 -7.74 11.78 -0.64
N LEU A 187 -8.92 12.14 -0.12
CA LEU A 187 -9.22 12.07 1.31
C LEU A 187 -9.18 10.63 1.83
N SER A 188 -9.61 9.64 1.03
CA SER A 188 -9.53 8.24 1.45
C SER A 188 -8.08 7.76 1.60
N LYS A 189 -7.20 8.16 0.67
CA LYS A 189 -5.77 7.87 0.75
C LYS A 189 -5.11 8.53 1.96
N ALA A 190 -5.38 9.82 2.22
CA ALA A 190 -4.91 10.49 3.43
C ALA A 190 -5.36 9.78 4.71
N LYS A 191 -6.63 9.34 4.77
CA LYS A 191 -7.16 8.57 5.91
C LYS A 191 -6.51 7.19 6.06
N SER A 192 -6.13 6.55 4.96
CA SER A 192 -5.45 5.26 4.97
C SER A 192 -4.05 5.41 5.56
N ILE A 193 -3.24 6.33 5.02
CA ILE A 193 -1.87 6.62 5.50
C ILE A 193 -1.89 7.04 6.98
N LEU A 194 -2.70 8.05 7.33
CA LEU A 194 -2.70 8.62 8.69
C LEU A 194 -3.45 7.76 9.71
N GLY A 195 -4.38 6.92 9.25
CA GLY A 195 -5.13 5.99 10.09
C GLY A 195 -4.25 4.89 10.70
N GLN A 196 -3.04 4.69 10.20
CA GLN A 196 -2.05 3.78 10.77
C GLN A 196 -1.32 4.40 11.98
N TYR A 197 -1.30 5.74 12.11
CA TYR A 197 -0.67 6.45 13.23
C TYR A 197 -1.55 6.47 14.48
N THR A 198 -0.95 6.68 15.65
CA THR A 198 -1.72 6.77 16.90
C THR A 198 -1.14 7.80 17.87
N TYR A 199 -2.00 8.64 18.45
CA TYR A 199 -1.66 9.43 19.62
C TYR A 199 -1.86 8.63 20.89
N LYS A 200 -0.83 8.61 21.74
CA LYS A 200 -0.89 8.05 23.09
C LYS A 200 -0.19 8.99 24.06
N ASN A 201 -0.90 9.44 25.09
CA ASN A 201 -0.37 10.36 26.12
C ASN A 201 0.31 11.61 25.54
N GLY A 202 -0.29 12.23 24.51
CA GLY A 202 0.27 13.40 23.84
C GLY A 202 1.45 13.11 22.90
N VAL A 203 1.89 11.86 22.77
CA VAL A 203 2.98 11.45 21.88
C VAL A 203 2.43 10.76 20.63
N LEU A 204 2.89 11.19 19.46
CA LEU A 204 2.61 10.50 18.21
C LEU A 204 3.45 9.22 18.12
N VAL A 205 2.78 8.11 17.85
CA VAL A 205 3.38 6.79 17.69
C VAL A 205 3.23 6.36 16.24
N SER A 206 4.34 6.28 15.52
CA SER A 206 4.38 5.84 14.12
C SER A 206 4.08 4.34 13.98
N PRO A 207 3.49 3.90 12.86
CA PRO A 207 3.16 2.50 12.65
C PRO A 207 4.41 1.60 12.62
N LEU A 208 5.54 2.09 12.08
CA LEU A 208 6.78 1.33 12.09
C LEU A 208 7.28 1.08 13.52
N TYR A 209 7.29 2.10 14.38
CA TYR A 209 7.67 1.90 15.78
C TYR A 209 6.72 0.93 16.52
N LYS A 210 5.42 0.92 16.19
CA LYS A 210 4.47 -0.07 16.75
C LYS A 210 4.88 -1.49 16.37
N PHE A 211 5.31 -1.71 15.14
CA PHE A 211 5.79 -3.01 14.70
C PHE A 211 6.99 -3.46 15.52
N TYR A 212 8.06 -2.67 15.59
CA TYR A 212 9.25 -3.04 16.38
C TYR A 212 8.92 -3.26 17.86
N LYS A 213 7.96 -2.50 18.41
CA LYS A 213 7.46 -2.71 19.77
C LYS A 213 6.69 -4.02 19.93
N LYS A 214 5.84 -4.38 18.96
CA LYS A 214 5.04 -5.61 18.99
C LYS A 214 5.85 -6.86 18.68
N ALA A 215 6.88 -6.73 17.86
CA ALA A 215 7.86 -7.76 17.56
C ALA A 215 8.97 -7.87 18.62
N HIS A 216 8.95 -7.04 19.68
CA HIS A 216 9.93 -7.04 20.77
C HIS A 216 11.39 -6.78 20.32
N ILE A 217 11.59 -6.08 19.22
CA ILE A 217 12.91 -5.77 18.62
C ILE A 217 13.22 -4.26 18.59
N THR A 218 12.70 -3.50 19.57
CA THR A 218 12.86 -2.04 19.62
C THR A 218 14.31 -1.54 19.69
N SER A 219 15.26 -2.37 20.11
CA SER A 219 16.69 -2.02 20.05
C SER A 219 17.12 -1.76 18.60
N LYS A 220 16.70 -2.62 17.68
CA LYS A 220 17.04 -2.53 16.26
C LYS A 220 16.52 -1.26 15.60
N PHE A 221 15.30 -0.85 15.94
CA PHE A 221 14.75 0.43 15.49
C PHE A 221 15.63 1.63 15.87
N LYS A 222 16.31 1.58 17.03
CA LYS A 222 17.18 2.66 17.51
C LYS A 222 18.56 2.66 16.85
N GLU A 223 18.95 1.56 16.22
CA GLU A 223 20.22 1.43 15.49
C GLU A 223 20.13 2.10 14.11
N TYR A 224 18.93 2.20 13.55
CA TYR A 224 18.69 2.84 12.27
C TYR A 224 18.75 4.37 12.34
N ASN A 225 19.49 4.97 11.41
CA ASN A 225 19.53 6.41 11.22
C ASN A 225 18.56 6.84 10.10
N PHE A 226 17.29 7.07 10.45
CA PHE A 226 16.26 7.48 9.49
C PHE A 226 16.44 8.91 8.94
N ASP A 227 17.31 9.73 9.54
CA ASP A 227 17.55 11.09 9.05
C ASP A 227 18.32 11.12 7.72
N THR A 228 18.85 9.98 7.27
CA THR A 228 19.42 9.83 5.92
C THR A 228 18.35 9.77 4.82
N LEU A 229 17.08 9.58 5.17
CA LEU A 229 15.98 9.47 4.22
C LEU A 229 15.19 10.79 4.12
N PRO A 230 14.70 11.14 2.91
CA PRO A 230 13.70 12.19 2.75
C PRO A 230 12.44 11.94 3.59
N ASN A 231 11.75 13.02 4.01
CA ASN A 231 10.51 12.91 4.79
C ASN A 231 9.44 12.07 4.09
N ILE A 232 9.34 12.15 2.77
CA ILE A 232 8.37 11.35 2.00
C ILE A 232 8.65 9.84 2.16
N ASP A 233 9.91 9.41 2.04
CA ASP A 233 10.26 8.00 2.19
C ASP A 233 10.03 7.52 3.63
N ARG A 234 10.39 8.37 4.61
CA ARG A 234 10.11 8.12 6.03
C ARG A 234 8.60 8.00 6.31
N LEU A 235 7.78 8.80 5.65
CA LEU A 235 6.32 8.70 5.73
C LEU A 235 5.83 7.40 5.09
N MET A 236 6.36 7.02 3.91
CA MET A 236 5.94 5.82 3.19
C MET A 236 6.29 4.53 3.92
N ILE A 237 7.44 4.46 4.61
CA ILE A 237 7.77 3.32 5.49
C ILE A 237 7.12 3.42 6.89
N GLY A 238 6.38 4.50 7.15
CA GLY A 238 5.63 4.67 8.40
C GLY A 238 6.49 4.99 9.62
N GLU A 239 7.64 5.61 9.45
CA GLU A 239 8.55 6.02 10.53
C GLU A 239 8.23 7.42 11.06
N LEU A 240 7.93 8.36 10.15
CA LEU A 240 7.93 9.80 10.42
C LEU A 240 7.00 10.16 11.58
N SER A 241 7.54 10.68 12.68
CA SER A 241 6.78 10.97 13.91
C SER A 241 6.61 12.47 14.22
N ASP A 242 7.03 13.34 13.31
CA ASP A 242 6.85 14.80 13.42
C ASP A 242 5.57 15.23 12.70
N ILE A 243 4.59 15.69 13.46
CA ILE A 243 3.26 16.09 12.95
C ILE A 243 3.35 17.20 11.91
N SER A 244 4.25 18.17 12.10
CA SER A 244 4.41 19.28 11.18
C SER A 244 4.90 18.77 9.83
N LYS A 245 5.92 17.90 9.84
CA LYS A 245 6.46 17.29 8.61
C LYS A 245 5.46 16.35 7.95
N ILE A 246 4.72 15.57 8.73
CA ILE A 246 3.64 14.71 8.20
C ILE A 246 2.59 15.56 7.49
N ASN A 247 2.10 16.62 8.16
CA ASN A 247 1.12 17.53 7.55
C ASN A 247 1.68 18.17 6.28
N GLU A 248 2.94 18.60 6.27
CA GLU A 248 3.60 19.14 5.08
C GLU A 248 3.57 18.15 3.91
N GLU A 249 4.04 16.91 4.12
CA GLU A 249 4.05 15.88 3.07
C GLU A 249 2.64 15.51 2.61
N ILE A 250 1.68 15.37 3.53
CA ILE A 250 0.28 15.10 3.15
C ILE A 250 -0.31 16.26 2.35
N ASN A 251 -0.06 17.52 2.72
CA ASN A 251 -0.51 18.67 1.94
C ASN A 251 0.05 18.65 0.51
N LYS A 252 1.34 18.31 0.33
CA LYS A 252 1.95 18.12 -0.99
C LYS A 252 1.21 17.05 -1.81
N LEU A 253 0.98 15.88 -1.21
CA LEU A 253 0.27 14.76 -1.85
C LEU A 253 -1.19 15.10 -2.20
N MET A 254 -1.85 15.88 -1.36
CA MET A 254 -3.24 16.28 -1.57
C MET A 254 -3.38 17.48 -2.50
N SER A 255 -2.27 18.14 -2.86
CA SER A 255 -2.25 19.43 -3.55
C SER A 255 -3.04 20.50 -2.80
N THR A 256 -2.94 20.48 -1.46
CA THR A 256 -3.58 21.43 -0.55
C THR A 256 -2.52 22.24 0.18
N VAL A 257 -2.91 23.40 0.72
CA VAL A 257 -2.00 24.29 1.47
C VAL A 257 -2.55 24.49 2.86
N ASN A 258 -1.72 24.27 3.88
CA ASN A 258 -2.02 24.53 5.29
C ASN A 258 -3.27 23.81 5.85
N HIS A 259 -3.66 22.67 5.27
CA HIS A 259 -4.72 21.85 5.84
C HIS A 259 -4.16 20.96 6.95
N ASP A 260 -4.77 21.00 8.13
CA ASP A 260 -4.36 20.14 9.25
C ASP A 260 -5.03 18.76 9.15
N TYR A 261 -4.25 17.78 8.68
CA TYR A 261 -4.69 16.39 8.59
C TYR A 261 -4.41 15.57 9.85
N SER A 262 -3.78 16.15 10.89
CA SER A 262 -3.47 15.44 12.13
C SER A 262 -4.70 14.89 12.84
N ARG A 263 -5.88 15.50 12.59
CA ARG A 263 -7.19 15.03 13.06
C ARG A 263 -7.58 13.65 12.53
N LEU A 264 -6.93 13.16 11.47
CA LEU A 264 -7.16 11.82 10.92
C LEU A 264 -6.38 10.72 11.67
N ILE A 265 -5.47 11.10 12.57
CA ILE A 265 -4.68 10.16 13.36
C ILE A 265 -5.55 9.57 14.48
N LYS A 266 -5.42 8.25 14.72
CA LYS A 266 -6.18 7.56 15.77
C LYS A 266 -5.79 8.08 17.16
N ILE A 267 -6.77 8.44 17.97
CA ILE A 267 -6.55 8.76 19.39
C ILE A 267 -6.81 7.49 20.20
N ARG A 268 -5.82 7.04 20.98
CA ARG A 268 -6.00 6.00 22.00
C ARG A 268 -5.86 6.64 23.37
N THR A 269 -6.99 6.77 24.06
CA THR A 269 -7.09 7.07 25.50
C THR A 269 -6.63 5.87 26.31
#